data_AF-A0A2V7RYQ2-F1
#
_entry.id   AF-A0A2V7RYQ2-F1
#
_cell.length_a   1.000
_cell.length_b   1.000
_cell.length_c   1.000
_cell.angle_alpha   90.00
_cell.angle_beta   90.00
_cell.angle_gamma   90.00
#
_symmetry.space_group_name_H-M   'P 1'
#
loop_
_entity.id
_entity.type
_entity.pdbx_description
1 polymer ?
#
loop_
_entity_poly.entity_id
_entity_poly.type
_entity_poly.pdbx_seq_one_letter_code
_entity_poly.pdbx_strand_id
1 'polypeptide(L)'
;MTAITTLLFPEPTLQRSPGAVIGWWERRRPLYNAAVGATGVVTISLLAVALGPAMFLQPGTWIGVTAYGIAANLCYSIGAPLELLLQRWLGRETYGLGPALFRYGLVYSIGLTLFPLALGAFAVVAKLLFHFFR
;
A
#
# COMPACT_ATOMS: atom_id res chain seq x y z
N MET A 1 -21.33 -2.45 -15.63
CA MET A 1 -20.12 -2.16 -14.85
C MET A 1 -20.50 -2.01 -13.37
N THR A 2 -19.80 -2.66 -12.45
CA THR A 2 -20.14 -2.66 -11.01
C THR A 2 -19.63 -1.40 -10.31
N ALA A 3 -20.34 -0.93 -9.28
CA ALA A 3 -20.02 0.30 -8.53
C ALA A 3 -18.59 0.33 -7.96
N ILE A 4 -18.03 -0.82 -7.59
CA ILE A 4 -16.65 -0.96 -7.11
C ILE A 4 -15.64 -0.57 -8.20
N THR A 5 -15.87 -0.98 -9.45
CA THR A 5 -15.03 -0.64 -10.59
C THR A 5 -15.05 0.86 -10.86
N THR A 6 -16.22 1.50 -10.77
CA THR A 6 -16.35 2.95 -10.98
C THR A 6 -15.71 3.75 -9.85
N LEU A 7 -15.76 3.26 -8.62
CA LEU A 7 -15.15 3.90 -7.45
C LEU A 7 -13.62 3.77 -7.43
N LEU A 8 -13.10 2.59 -7.80
CA LEU A 8 -11.66 2.32 -7.86
C LEU A 8 -11.02 2.83 -9.16
N PHE A 9 -11.78 2.82 -10.27
CA PHE A 9 -11.29 3.11 -11.62
C PHE A 9 -12.27 4.03 -12.38
N PRO A 10 -12.45 5.30 -11.97
CA PRO A 10 -13.21 6.26 -12.78
C PRO A 10 -12.54 6.46 -14.14
N GLU A 11 -13.33 6.70 -15.18
CA GLU A 11 -12.82 6.92 -16.54
C GLU A 11 -11.71 7.99 -16.56
N PRO A 12 -10.65 7.80 -17.37
CA PRO A 12 -9.55 8.75 -17.41
C PRO A 12 -10.08 10.09 -17.96
N THR A 13 -10.02 11.18 -17.20
CA THR A 13 -10.41 12.48 -17.75
C THR A 13 -9.34 12.94 -18.74
N LEU A 14 -9.73 13.21 -19.99
CA LEU A 14 -8.90 13.87 -21.00
C LEU A 14 -8.33 15.18 -20.45
N GLN A 15 -7.02 15.37 -20.59
CA GLN A 15 -6.24 16.58 -20.30
C GLN A 15 -6.15 17.02 -18.84
N ARG A 16 -4.92 17.04 -18.32
CA ARG A 16 -4.61 17.59 -17.01
C ARG A 16 -3.34 18.41 -17.07
N SER A 17 -3.49 19.72 -16.84
CA SER A 17 -2.38 20.55 -16.39
C SER A 17 -1.65 19.87 -15.22
N PRO A 18 -0.36 20.16 -14.97
CA PRO A 18 0.38 19.55 -13.87
C PRO A 18 -0.35 19.64 -12.52
N GLY A 19 -1.05 20.75 -12.27
CA GLY A 19 -1.88 20.93 -11.08
C GLY A 19 -3.09 19.99 -11.02
N ALA A 20 -3.72 19.66 -12.15
CA ALA A 20 -4.80 18.69 -12.20
C ALA A 20 -4.31 17.25 -11.97
N VAL A 21 -3.09 16.90 -12.42
CA VAL A 21 -2.46 15.60 -12.10
C VAL A 21 -2.23 15.50 -10.59
N ILE A 22 -1.56 16.50 -9.99
CA ILE A 22 -1.30 16.53 -8.54
C ILE A 22 -2.62 16.47 -7.76
N GLY A 23 -3.62 17.28 -8.15
CA GLY A 23 -4.92 17.31 -7.49
C GLY A 23 -5.69 15.99 -7.59
N TRP A 24 -5.46 15.18 -8.62
CA TRP A 24 -6.06 13.85 -8.73
C TRP A 24 -5.42 12.82 -7.78
N TRP A 25 -4.09 12.88 -7.63
CA TRP A 25 -3.35 12.05 -6.67
C TRP A 25 -3.72 12.41 -5.23
N GLU A 26 -3.79 13.70 -4.90
CA GLU A 26 -4.14 14.11 -3.53
C GLU A 26 -5.57 13.71 -3.14
N ARG A 27 -6.54 13.78 -4.07
CA ARG A 27 -7.92 13.31 -3.82
C ARG A 27 -8.01 11.80 -3.51
N ARG A 28 -7.03 11.01 -3.94
CA ARG A 28 -6.97 9.55 -3.70
C ARG A 28 -6.15 9.15 -2.49
N ARG A 29 -5.37 10.08 -1.93
CA ARG A 29 -4.57 9.82 -0.74
C ARG A 29 -5.41 9.27 0.43
N PRO A 30 -6.64 9.77 0.71
CA PRO A 30 -7.48 9.18 1.75
C PRO A 30 -7.86 7.73 1.48
N LEU A 31 -8.20 7.38 0.23
CA LEU A 31 -8.53 6.01 -0.16
C LEU A 31 -7.31 5.08 -0.02
N TYR A 32 -6.15 5.53 -0.49
CA TYR A 32 -4.89 4.80 -0.33
C TYR A 32 -4.56 4.55 1.15
N ASN A 33 -4.61 5.60 1.98
CA ASN A 33 -4.32 5.50 3.41
C ASN A 33 -5.35 4.63 4.14
N ALA A 34 -6.63 4.70 3.77
CA ALA A 34 -7.66 3.83 4.34
C ALA A 34 -7.40 2.35 4.00
N ALA A 35 -7.07 2.06 2.74
CA ALA A 35 -6.79 0.68 2.30
C ALA A 35 -5.52 0.11 2.95
N VAL A 36 -4.41 0.86 2.94
CA VAL A 36 -3.15 0.46 3.57
C VAL A 36 -3.30 0.37 5.09
N GLY A 37 -3.97 1.34 5.71
CA GLY A 37 -4.25 1.36 7.14
C GLY A 37 -5.12 0.18 7.59
N ALA A 38 -6.22 -0.10 6.89
CA ALA A 38 -7.05 -1.27 7.16
C ALA A 38 -6.28 -2.59 7.01
N THR A 39 -5.44 -2.69 5.97
CA THR A 39 -4.56 -3.85 5.78
C THR A 39 -3.58 -3.99 6.95
N GLY A 40 -3.00 -2.89 7.42
CA GLY A 40 -2.07 -2.86 8.56
C GLY A 40 -2.72 -3.31 9.86
N VAL A 41 -3.97 -2.88 10.12
CA VAL A 41 -4.76 -3.34 11.27
C VAL A 41 -4.98 -4.85 11.20
N VAL A 42 -5.39 -5.38 10.03
CA VAL A 42 -5.56 -6.82 9.85
C VAL A 42 -4.24 -7.57 10.07
N THR A 43 -3.14 -7.11 9.47
CA THR A 43 -1.81 -7.73 9.63
C THR A 43 -1.41 -7.80 11.10
N ILE A 44 -1.48 -6.69 11.84
CA ILE A 44 -1.01 -6.65 13.23
C ILE A 44 -1.91 -7.45 14.16
N SER A 45 -3.23 -7.47 13.92
CA SER A 45 -4.17 -8.31 14.67
C SER A 45 -3.88 -9.79 14.47
N LEU A 46 -3.63 -10.24 13.23
CA LEU A 46 -3.29 -11.63 12.96
C LEU A 46 -1.93 -12.03 13.55
N LEU A 47 -0.95 -11.14 13.50
CA LEU A 47 0.33 -11.35 14.20
C LEU A 47 0.16 -11.46 15.71
N ALA A 48 -0.72 -10.65 16.31
CA ALA A 48 -1.00 -10.73 17.74
C ALA A 48 -1.69 -12.04 18.15
N VAL A 49 -2.53 -12.61 17.28
CA VAL A 49 -3.08 -13.95 17.49
C VAL A 49 -1.98 -15.02 17.43
N ALA A 50 -1.04 -14.90 16.48
CA ALA A 50 0.02 -15.88 16.28
C ALA A 50 1.16 -15.80 17.32
N LEU A 51 1.54 -14.59 17.73
CA LEU A 51 2.71 -14.31 18.57
C LEU A 51 2.34 -13.90 20.01
N GLY A 52 1.06 -13.60 20.26
CA GLY A 52 0.54 -13.16 21.54
C GLY A 52 0.33 -11.63 21.63
N PRO A 53 -0.66 -11.16 22.41
CA PRO A 53 -1.03 -9.74 22.47
C PRO A 53 0.02 -8.85 23.15
N ALA A 54 0.98 -9.43 23.87
CA ALA A 54 2.07 -8.68 24.50
C ALA A 54 2.92 -7.89 23.50
N MET A 55 2.88 -8.23 22.20
CA MET A 55 3.55 -7.46 21.16
C MET A 55 3.07 -6.00 21.08
N PHE A 56 1.81 -5.71 21.46
CA PHE A 56 1.30 -4.34 21.50
C PHE A 56 1.91 -3.49 22.62
N LEU A 57 2.49 -4.11 23.65
CA LEU A 57 3.16 -3.41 24.74
C LEU A 57 4.61 -3.04 24.38
N GLN A 58 5.15 -3.61 23.30
CA GLN A 58 6.52 -3.35 22.86
C GLN A 58 6.58 -2.03 22.09
N PRO A 59 7.37 -1.04 22.55
CA PRO A 59 7.49 0.24 21.84
C PRO A 59 7.97 0.07 20.38
N GLY A 60 8.82 -0.93 20.14
CA GLY A 60 9.32 -1.26 18.79
C GLY A 60 8.21 -1.54 17.77
N THR A 61 7.10 -2.13 18.21
CA THR A 61 5.93 -2.40 17.35
C THR A 61 5.36 -1.11 16.79
N TRP A 62 5.09 -0.14 17.66
CA TRP A 62 4.49 1.14 17.26
C TRP A 62 5.46 2.03 16.51
N ILE A 63 6.75 1.98 16.85
CA ILE A 63 7.81 2.64 16.08
C ILE A 63 7.83 2.09 14.65
N GLY A 64 7.82 0.76 14.48
CA GLY A 64 7.79 0.12 13.17
C GLY A 64 6.54 0.46 12.35
N VAL A 65 5.35 0.40 12.96
CA VAL A 65 4.08 0.77 12.32
C VAL A 65 4.09 2.23 11.88
N THR A 66 4.56 3.14 12.73
CA THR A 66 4.62 4.58 12.43
C THR A 66 5.63 4.87 11.32
N ALA A 67 6.84 4.31 11.42
CA ALA A 67 7.88 4.46 10.41
C ALA A 67 7.40 3.94 9.04
N TYR A 68 6.72 2.80 9.02
CA TYR A 68 6.12 2.25 7.80
C TYR A 68 5.03 3.16 7.23
N GLY A 69 4.12 3.67 8.05
CA GLY A 69 3.06 4.59 7.61
C GLY A 69 3.60 5.87 6.97
N ILE A 70 4.69 6.42 7.53
CA ILE A 70 5.42 7.55 6.95
C ILE A 70 6.04 7.15 5.61
N ALA A 71 6.78 6.05 5.56
CA ALA A 71 7.43 5.57 4.34
C ALA A 71 6.41 5.33 3.21
N ALA A 72 5.26 4.71 3.50
CA ALA A 72 4.19 4.48 2.55
C ALA A 72 3.65 5.80 1.95
N ASN A 73 3.46 6.84 2.79
CA ASN A 73 3.01 8.15 2.32
C ASN A 73 4.07 8.89 1.50
N LEU A 74 5.35 8.72 1.83
CA LEU A 74 6.45 9.25 1.02
C LEU A 74 6.48 8.58 -0.36
N CYS A 75 6.42 7.25 -0.42
CA CYS A 75 6.34 6.50 -1.67
C CYS A 75 5.11 6.88 -2.50
N TYR A 76 3.96 7.05 -1.87
CA TYR A 76 2.75 7.52 -2.54
C TYR A 76 2.95 8.88 -3.21
N SER A 77 3.65 9.79 -2.54
CA SER A 77 3.86 11.17 -3.02
C SER A 77 4.75 11.24 -4.26
N ILE A 78 5.52 10.18 -4.57
CA ILE A 78 6.30 10.05 -5.79
C ILE A 78 5.41 9.78 -7.02
N GLY A 79 4.18 9.31 -6.83
CA GLY A 79 3.26 8.93 -7.92
C GLY A 79 2.96 10.07 -8.90
N ALA A 80 2.62 11.26 -8.40
CA ALA A 80 2.33 12.41 -9.26
C ALA A 80 3.56 12.89 -10.06
N PRO A 81 4.74 13.12 -9.44
CA PRO A 81 5.96 13.41 -10.18
C PRO A 81 6.33 12.34 -11.23
N LEU A 82 6.16 11.06 -10.88
CA LEU A 82 6.46 9.95 -11.77
C LEU A 82 5.53 9.94 -13.00
N GLU A 83 4.24 10.20 -12.81
CA GLU A 83 3.29 10.33 -13.92
C GLU A 83 3.68 11.47 -14.86
N LEU A 84 4.00 12.66 -14.32
CA LEU A 84 4.42 13.81 -15.12
C LEU A 84 5.72 13.55 -15.89
N LEU A 85 6.69 12.90 -15.24
CA LEU A 85 7.97 12.53 -15.87
C LEU A 85 7.75 11.54 -17.02
N LEU A 86 6.92 10.52 -16.81
CA LEU A 86 6.61 9.51 -17.83
C LEU A 86 5.83 10.11 -19.00
N GLN A 87 4.86 10.99 -18.75
CA GLN A 87 4.15 11.70 -19.81
C GLN A 87 5.10 12.54 -20.66
N ARG A 88 6.04 13.25 -20.02
CA ARG A 88 7.06 14.04 -20.72
C ARG A 88 8.00 13.17 -21.53
N TRP A 89 8.43 12.03 -20.99
CA TRP A 89 9.35 11.12 -21.66
C TRP A 89 8.71 10.39 -22.86
N LEU A 90 7.44 10.01 -22.74
CA LEU A 90 6.69 9.34 -23.81
C LEU A 90 6.20 10.31 -24.91
N GLY A 91 6.36 11.62 -24.72
CA GLY A 91 6.00 12.64 -25.70
C GLY A 91 4.50 12.73 -26.01
N ARG A 92 3.63 12.12 -25.20
CA ARG A 92 2.17 12.13 -25.37
C ARG A 92 1.45 12.00 -24.04
N GLU A 93 0.27 12.62 -23.95
CA GLU A 93 -0.66 12.35 -22.87
C GLU A 93 -1.14 10.88 -22.98
N THR A 94 -0.66 10.04 -22.06
CA THR A 94 -1.03 8.63 -22.01
C THR A 94 -2.30 8.47 -21.19
N TYR A 95 -3.39 8.20 -21.89
CA TYR A 95 -4.68 7.97 -21.29
C TYR A 95 -4.61 6.79 -20.31
N GLY A 96 -5.02 7.00 -19.05
CA GLY A 96 -5.04 5.96 -18.03
C GLY A 96 -3.72 5.70 -17.27
N LEU A 97 -2.65 6.47 -17.50
CA LEU A 97 -1.37 6.27 -16.80
C LEU A 97 -1.48 6.45 -15.27
N GLY A 98 -2.05 7.56 -14.80
CA GLY A 98 -2.28 7.79 -13.36
C GLY A 98 -3.05 6.66 -12.67
N PRO A 99 -4.23 6.24 -13.18
CA PRO A 99 -4.96 5.08 -12.66
C PRO A 99 -4.13 3.79 -12.61
N ALA A 100 -3.33 3.51 -13.65
CA ALA A 100 -2.47 2.34 -13.68
C ALA A 100 -1.37 2.40 -12.60
N LEU A 101 -0.66 3.54 -12.50
CA LEU A 101 0.37 3.77 -11.49
C LEU A 101 -0.19 3.67 -10.07
N PHE A 102 -1.35 4.29 -9.82
CA PHE A 102 -2.05 4.20 -8.54
C PHE A 102 -2.39 2.75 -8.20
N ARG A 103 -2.92 1.98 -9.15
CA ARG A 103 -3.27 0.56 -8.94
C ARG A 103 -2.05 -0.27 -8.57
N TYR A 104 -0.95 -0.15 -9.32
CA TYR A 104 0.27 -0.90 -9.01
C TYR A 104 0.88 -0.48 -7.68
N GLY A 105 0.93 0.82 -7.39
CA GLY A 105 1.40 1.35 -6.11
C GLY A 105 0.56 0.87 -4.92
N LEU A 106 -0.76 0.83 -5.06
CA LEU A 106 -1.68 0.33 -4.04
C LEU A 106 -1.49 -1.17 -3.80
N VAL A 107 -1.48 -1.99 -4.86
CA VAL A 107 -1.26 -3.44 -4.75
C VAL A 107 0.10 -3.74 -4.11
N TYR A 108 1.15 -3.05 -4.54
CA TYR A 108 2.49 -3.19 -3.95
C TYR A 108 2.50 -2.84 -2.46
N SER A 109 1.85 -1.73 -2.09
CA SER A 109 1.79 -1.28 -0.69
C SER A 109 1.00 -2.25 0.18
N ILE A 110 -0.14 -2.78 -0.30
CA ILE A 110 -0.90 -3.83 0.39
C ILE A 110 -0.05 -5.09 0.55
N GLY A 111 0.65 -5.52 -0.51
CA GLY A 111 1.55 -6.68 -0.46
C GLY A 111 2.66 -6.52 0.58
N LEU A 112 3.31 -5.36 0.62
CA LEU A 112 4.31 -5.03 1.66
C LEU A 112 3.69 -4.98 3.06
N THR A 113 2.46 -4.47 3.19
CA THR A 113 1.77 -4.40 4.49
C THR A 113 1.42 -5.80 5.01
N LEU A 114 1.18 -6.77 4.12
CA LEU A 114 0.94 -8.18 4.46
C LEU A 114 2.24 -8.98 4.68
N PHE A 115 3.38 -8.48 4.21
CA PHE A 115 4.65 -9.19 4.26
C PHE A 115 5.08 -9.66 5.67
N PRO A 116 4.94 -8.87 6.75
CA PRO A 116 5.25 -9.34 8.10
C PRO A 116 4.47 -10.59 8.52
N LEU A 117 3.22 -10.72 8.06
CA LEU A 117 2.40 -11.91 8.33
C LEU A 117 2.99 -13.15 7.66
N ALA A 118 3.46 -13.02 6.41
CA ALA A 118 4.11 -14.13 5.70
C ALA A 118 5.39 -14.59 6.43
N LEU A 119 6.20 -13.66 6.92
CA LEU A 119 7.38 -13.97 7.73
C LEU A 119 7.01 -14.67 9.06
N GLY A 120 5.97 -14.18 9.75
CA GLY A 120 5.47 -14.79 10.98
C GLY A 120 4.98 -16.23 10.75
N ALA A 121 4.21 -16.45 9.68
CA ALA A 121 3.75 -17.79 9.31
C ALA A 121 4.91 -18.75 9.03
N PHE A 122 5.92 -18.29 8.27
CA PHE A 122 7.12 -19.07 8.01
C PHE A 122 7.87 -19.43 9.30
N ALA A 123 8.04 -18.49 10.23
CA ALA A 123 8.71 -18.72 11.51
C ALA A 123 7.98 -19.77 12.38
N VAL A 124 6.64 -19.73 12.42
CA VAL A 124 5.82 -20.73 13.14
C VAL A 124 6.01 -22.12 12.54
N VAL A 125 5.93 -22.24 11.21
CA VAL A 125 6.13 -23.52 10.51
C VAL A 125 7.53 -24.08 10.78
N ALA A 126 8.57 -23.24 10.66
CA ALA A 126 9.94 -23.64 10.95
C ALA A 126 10.08 -24.15 12.39
N LYS A 127 9.52 -23.44 13.38
CA LYS A 127 9.55 -23.84 14.78
C LYS A 127 8.88 -25.19 15.02
N LEU A 128 7.72 -25.43 14.40
CA LEU A 128 7.01 -26.70 14.51
C LEU A 128 7.82 -27.86 13.93
N LEU A 129 8.44 -27.67 12.76
CA LEU A 129 9.30 -28.67 12.14
C LEU A 129 10.49 -29.00 13.05
N PHE A 130 11.27 -28.00 13.49
CA PHE A 130 12.44 -28.24 14.34
C PHE A 130 12.08 -28.81 15.72
N HIS A 131 10.89 -28.52 16.25
CA HIS A 131 10.40 -29.14 17.48
C HIS A 131 10.05 -30.62 17.28
N PHE A 132 9.54 -31.01 16.12
CA PHE A 132 9.18 -32.39 15.80
C PHE A 132 10.40 -33.30 15.53
N PHE A 133 11.52 -32.71 15.10
CA PHE A 133 12.77 -33.43 14.82
C PHE A 133 13.74 -33.52 16.02
N ARG A 134 13.32 -33.08 17.21
CA ARG A 134 14.14 -33.09 18.44
C ARG A 134 13.51 -33.96 19.51
#